data_AF-A0AAV5ELT2-F1
#
_entry.id   AF-A0AAV5ELT2-F1
#
_cell.length_a   1.000
_cell.length_b   1.000
_cell.length_c   1.000
_cell.angle_alpha   90.00
_cell.angle_beta   90.00
_cell.angle_gamma   90.00
#
_symmetry.space_group_name_H-M   'P 1'
#
loop_
_entity.id
_entity.type
_entity.pdbx_description
1 polymer ?
#
loop_
_entity_poly.entity_id
_entity_poly.type
_entity_poly.pdbx_seq_one_letter_code
_entity_poly.pdbx_strand_id
1 'polypeptide(L)'
;MQIAALTKRHSSDSACGANRTYDVAALNYPSFSVMFPAAGGTVKHTRTLTNVGPPGTYKVTAASAAAAGSTPITVDVEPKTLSFSKAGEKQTYTVSFTAGGMPSGTNGFGRLVWSGDRHVVASPIAATWT
;
A
#
# COMPACT_ATOMS: atom_id res chain seq x y z
N MET A 1 -6.55 -13.51 7.41
CA MET A 1 -5.82 -14.53 6.64
C MET A 1 -6.30 -15.90 7.10
N GLN A 2 -6.84 -16.71 6.18
CA GLN A 2 -7.05 -18.15 6.38
C GLN A 2 -6.12 -18.91 5.45
N ILE A 3 -5.57 -20.01 5.96
CA ILE A 3 -4.61 -20.92 5.32
C ILE A 3 -5.37 -21.82 4.34
N ALA A 4 -5.63 -21.31 3.14
CA ALA A 4 -6.09 -22.11 1.99
C ALA A 4 -5.51 -21.61 0.65
N ALA A 5 -4.53 -20.69 0.68
CA ALA A 5 -4.05 -19.91 -0.47
C ALA A 5 -2.76 -20.45 -1.12
N LEU A 6 -2.43 -21.73 -0.95
CA LEU A 6 -1.44 -22.43 -1.77
C LEU A 6 -2.21 -23.46 -2.59
N THR A 7 -2.72 -23.00 -3.72
CA THR A 7 -3.75 -23.64 -4.54
C THR A 7 -3.35 -25.03 -5.05
N LYS A 8 -4.14 -26.04 -4.71
CA LYS A 8 -4.25 -27.29 -5.49
C LYS A 8 -5.71 -27.53 -5.83
N ARG A 9 -6.26 -26.72 -6.75
CA ARG A 9 -7.48 -27.09 -7.49
C ARG A 9 -7.36 -26.66 -8.93
N HIS A 10 -7.43 -27.66 -9.79
CA HIS A 10 -7.50 -27.60 -11.23
C HIS A 10 -8.85 -26.97 -11.61
N SER A 11 -8.99 -25.65 -11.53
CA SER A 11 -10.04 -24.96 -12.26
C SER A 11 -9.52 -24.73 -13.68
N SER A 12 -10.29 -25.10 -14.69
CA SER A 12 -9.98 -24.94 -16.11
C SER A 12 -9.87 -23.48 -16.59
N ASP A 13 -9.65 -22.54 -15.66
CA ASP A 13 -9.43 -21.10 -15.85
C ASP A 13 -8.09 -20.63 -15.25
N SER A 14 -7.19 -21.57 -14.92
CA SER A 14 -5.94 -21.34 -14.16
C SER A 14 -4.76 -20.80 -14.99
N ALA A 15 -4.99 -20.29 -16.19
CA ALA A 15 -3.91 -19.63 -16.93
C ALA A 15 -3.76 -18.20 -16.40
N CYS A 16 -2.63 -17.89 -15.75
CA CYS A 16 -2.19 -16.50 -15.62
C CYS A 16 -2.27 -15.89 -17.03
N GLY A 17 -3.20 -14.95 -17.23
CA GLY A 17 -3.41 -14.37 -18.56
C GLY A 17 -2.09 -13.89 -19.15
N ALA A 18 -1.68 -14.48 -20.27
CA ALA A 18 -0.33 -14.30 -20.84
C ALA A 18 -0.01 -12.84 -21.20
N ASN A 19 -1.03 -11.98 -21.27
CA ASN A 19 -0.91 -10.56 -21.57
C ASN A 19 -1.26 -9.65 -20.38
N ARG A 20 -1.14 -10.16 -19.16
CA ARG A 20 -1.38 -9.39 -17.93
C ARG A 20 -0.10 -9.31 -17.11
N THR A 21 0.35 -8.08 -16.88
CA THR A 21 1.40 -7.81 -15.90
C THR A 21 0.82 -7.95 -14.51
N TYR A 22 1.36 -8.87 -13.72
CA TYR A 22 1.02 -9.03 -12.31
C TYR A 22 2.12 -8.38 -11.49
N ASP A 23 1.81 -7.22 -10.93
CA ASP A 23 2.71 -6.52 -10.03
C ASP A 23 2.23 -6.72 -8.59
N VAL A 24 3.11 -7.25 -7.74
CA VAL A 24 2.86 -7.40 -6.30
C VAL A 24 2.56 -6.04 -5.66
N ALA A 25 3.18 -4.97 -6.16
CA ALA A 25 2.93 -3.61 -5.69
C ALA A 25 1.52 -3.11 -6.03
N ALA A 26 0.81 -3.73 -6.98
CA ALA A 26 -0.56 -3.41 -7.38
C ALA A 26 -1.63 -4.29 -6.71
N LEU A 27 -1.26 -5.25 -5.84
CA LEU A 27 -2.23 -6.02 -5.07
C LEU A 27 -3.00 -5.08 -4.13
N ASN A 28 -4.33 -5.13 -4.15
CA ASN A 28 -5.18 -4.31 -3.29
C ASN A 28 -5.23 -4.83 -1.85
N TYR A 29 -4.08 -4.83 -1.18
CA TYR A 29 -3.88 -5.37 0.17
C TYR A 29 -3.86 -4.24 1.21
N PRO A 30 -4.42 -4.44 2.43
CA PRO A 30 -4.53 -3.41 3.48
C PRO A 30 -3.19 -3.12 4.21
N SER A 31 -2.06 -3.40 3.57
CA SER A 31 -0.72 -3.03 4.04
C SER A 31 0.23 -2.82 2.86
N PHE A 32 1.39 -2.23 3.17
CA PHE A 32 2.45 -1.97 2.21
C PHE A 32 3.73 -2.70 2.64
N SER A 33 4.28 -3.49 1.70
CA SER A 33 5.60 -4.09 1.80
C SER A 33 6.46 -3.46 0.73
N VAL A 34 7.49 -2.73 1.14
CA VAL A 34 8.32 -1.90 0.24
C VAL A 34 9.74 -2.43 0.24
N MET A 35 10.27 -2.70 -0.94
CA MET A 35 11.64 -3.19 -1.12
C MET A 35 12.44 -2.12 -1.85
N PHE A 36 13.40 -1.52 -1.16
CA PHE A 36 14.34 -0.57 -1.75
C PHE A 36 15.61 -1.29 -2.16
N PRO A 37 16.21 -0.97 -3.33
CA PRO A 37 17.60 -1.32 -3.58
C PRO A 37 18.50 -0.71 -2.50
N ALA A 38 19.66 -1.33 -2.23
CA ALA A 38 20.66 -0.76 -1.30
C ALA A 38 21.08 0.68 -1.65
N ALA A 39 21.00 1.08 -2.93
CA ALA A 39 21.25 2.45 -3.38
C ALA A 39 20.11 3.45 -3.06
N GLY A 40 18.97 2.96 -2.59
CA GLY A 40 17.74 3.73 -2.41
C GLY A 40 16.93 3.82 -3.70
N GLY A 41 15.87 4.63 -3.67
CA GLY A 41 15.00 4.85 -4.82
C GLY A 41 13.57 5.16 -4.43
N THR A 42 12.68 5.05 -5.42
CA THR A 42 11.24 5.27 -5.26
C THR A 42 10.45 4.06 -5.70
N VAL A 43 9.55 3.58 -4.84
CA VAL A 43 8.63 2.47 -5.11
C VAL A 43 7.20 2.99 -5.04
N LYS A 44 6.37 2.64 -6.02
CA LYS A 44 4.98 3.09 -6.10
C LYS A 44 4.02 1.93 -5.91
N HIS A 45 2.96 2.16 -5.13
CA HIS A 45 1.89 1.20 -4.91
C HIS A 45 0.56 1.84 -5.22
N THR A 46 -0.27 1.14 -5.99
CA THR A 46 -1.64 1.58 -6.29
C THR A 46 -2.63 0.76 -5.49
N ARG A 47 -3.63 1.42 -4.90
CA ARG A 47 -4.67 0.79 -4.08
C ARG A 47 -6.03 1.37 -4.45
N THR A 48 -7.06 0.56 -4.27
CA THR A 48 -8.46 0.96 -4.50
C THR A 48 -9.25 0.75 -3.22
N LEU A 49 -9.75 1.83 -2.62
CA LEU A 49 -10.67 1.76 -1.49
C LEU A 49 -12.11 1.66 -2.02
N THR A 50 -12.93 0.90 -1.32
CA THR A 50 -14.37 0.86 -1.53
C THR A 50 -15.04 1.43 -0.29
N ASN A 51 -15.89 2.44 -0.43
CA ASN A 51 -16.69 2.91 0.69
C ASN A 51 -17.76 1.86 1.02
N VAL A 52 -17.81 1.40 2.27
CA VAL A 52 -18.80 0.42 2.75
C VAL A 52 -19.81 1.05 3.70
N GLY A 53 -19.73 2.36 3.92
CA GLY A 53 -20.61 3.10 4.82
C GLY A 53 -21.32 4.27 4.12
N PRO A 54 -21.86 5.21 4.90
CA PRO A 54 -22.44 6.45 4.39
C PRO A 54 -21.44 7.27 3.57
N PRO A 55 -21.90 8.28 2.82
CA PRO A 55 -21.03 9.22 2.12
C PRO A 55 -20.05 9.90 3.09
N GLY A 56 -18.85 10.21 2.63
CA GLY A 56 -17.83 10.81 3.47
C GLY A 56 -16.55 11.17 2.73
N THR A 57 -15.80 12.08 3.33
CA THR A 57 -14.51 12.56 2.83
C THR A 57 -13.40 12.15 3.79
N TYR A 58 -12.32 11.62 3.24
CA TYR A 58 -11.19 11.09 3.99
C TYR A 58 -9.92 11.84 3.57
N LYS A 59 -9.15 12.32 4.54
CA LYS A 59 -7.84 12.93 4.33
C LYS A 59 -6.74 11.98 4.76
N VAL A 60 -5.69 11.89 3.96
CA VAL A 60 -4.56 11.02 4.27
C VAL A 60 -3.51 11.72 5.11
N THR A 61 -2.95 10.97 6.04
CA THR A 61 -1.73 11.30 6.78
C THR A 61 -0.82 10.09 6.74
N ALA A 62 0.48 10.31 6.56
CA ALA A 62 1.47 9.25 6.64
C ALA A 62 2.44 9.57 7.77
N ALA A 63 2.63 8.62 8.70
CA ALA A 63 3.73 8.70 9.64
C ALA A 63 4.99 8.25 8.89
N SER A 64 6.03 9.08 8.88
CA SER A 64 7.32 8.73 8.29
C SER A 64 7.78 7.39 8.85
N ALA A 65 8.07 6.44 7.96
CA ALA A 65 8.65 5.18 8.37
C ALA A 65 10.13 5.44 8.63
N ALA A 66 10.52 5.52 9.90
CA ALA A 66 11.92 5.64 10.28
C ALA A 66 12.49 4.24 10.50
N ALA A 67 13.55 3.90 9.78
CA ALA A 67 14.47 2.90 10.29
C ALA A 67 15.21 3.54 11.48
N ALA A 68 15.37 2.81 12.58
CA ALA A 68 15.94 3.35 13.81
C ALA A 68 17.34 3.93 13.52
N GLY A 69 17.49 5.25 13.73
CA GLY A 69 18.77 5.95 13.53
C GLY A 69 19.14 6.29 12.08
N SER A 70 18.21 6.27 11.12
CA SER A 70 18.53 6.50 9.70
C SER A 70 17.68 7.55 8.99
N THR A 71 18.00 7.77 7.69
CA THR A 71 17.22 8.58 6.74
C THR A 71 15.74 8.18 6.78
N PRO A 72 14.80 9.14 6.95
CA PRO A 72 13.37 8.84 6.95
C PRO A 72 12.91 8.39 5.55
N ILE A 73 12.00 7.42 5.51
CA ILE A 73 11.26 7.08 4.28
C ILE A 73 10.21 8.16 4.07
N THR A 74 10.28 8.86 2.94
CA THR A 74 9.27 9.81 2.49
C THR A 74 8.09 9.04 1.91
N VAL A 75 6.89 9.34 2.38
CA VAL A 75 5.64 8.74 1.92
C VAL A 75 4.75 9.84 1.36
N ASP A 76 4.54 9.82 0.05
CA ASP A 76 3.63 10.75 -0.63
C ASP A 76 2.44 9.99 -1.21
N VAL A 77 1.27 10.62 -1.19
CA VAL A 77 0.00 9.99 -1.56
C VAL A 77 -0.79 10.91 -2.48
N GLU A 78 -1.22 10.37 -3.61
CA GLU A 78 -2.03 11.10 -4.59
C GLU A 78 -3.29 10.29 -4.97
N PRO A 79 -4.51 10.86 -4.84
CA PRO A 79 -4.80 12.17 -4.25
C PRO A 79 -4.69 12.15 -2.71
N LYS A 80 -4.48 13.32 -2.09
CA LYS A 80 -4.43 13.47 -0.61
C LYS A 80 -5.80 13.40 0.08
N THR A 81 -6.87 13.51 -0.69
CA THR A 81 -8.26 13.47 -0.20
C THR A 81 -9.07 12.56 -1.10
N LEU A 82 -9.90 11.71 -0.49
CA LEU A 82 -10.84 10.84 -1.18
C LEU A 82 -12.26 11.15 -0.70
N SER A 83 -13.15 11.47 -1.64
CA SER A 83 -14.55 11.76 -1.37
C SER A 83 -15.41 10.67 -1.97
N PHE A 84 -16.32 10.12 -1.17
CA PHE A 84 -17.28 9.10 -1.60
C PHE A 84 -18.70 9.63 -1.41
N SER A 85 -19.50 9.57 -2.47
CA SER A 85 -20.89 10.05 -2.53
C SER A 85 -21.91 9.00 -2.09
N LYS A 86 -21.54 7.71 -2.10
CA LYS A 86 -22.41 6.59 -1.71
C LYS A 86 -21.62 5.35 -1.30
N ALA A 87 -22.31 4.40 -0.67
CA ALA A 87 -21.77 3.06 -0.43
C ALA A 87 -21.51 2.32 -1.75
N GLY A 88 -20.48 1.50 -1.78
CA GLY A 88 -20.02 0.74 -2.95
C GLY A 88 -19.16 1.54 -3.94
N GLU A 89 -19.07 2.87 -3.79
CA GLU A 89 -18.19 3.69 -4.62
C GLU A 89 -16.72 3.34 -4.36
N LYS A 90 -15.94 3.29 -5.43
CA LYS A 90 -14.53 2.94 -5.40
C LYS A 90 -13.68 4.12 -5.82
N GLN A 91 -12.60 4.36 -5.09
CA GLN A 91 -11.63 5.38 -5.42
C GLN A 91 -10.23 4.80 -5.33
N THR A 92 -9.37 5.21 -6.27
CA THR A 92 -8.00 4.72 -6.39
C THR A 92 -7.02 5.81 -5.97
N TYR A 93 -5.98 5.40 -5.25
CA TYR A 93 -4.87 6.28 -4.86
C TYR A 93 -3.55 5.58 -5.10
N THR A 94 -2.50 6.38 -5.30
CA THR A 94 -1.13 5.92 -5.45
C THR A 94 -0.31 6.42 -4.27
N VAL A 95 0.49 5.53 -3.70
CA VAL A 95 1.47 5.85 -2.67
C VAL A 95 2.87 5.73 -3.25
N SER A 96 3.67 6.78 -3.12
CA SER A 96 5.08 6.79 -3.49
C SER A 96 5.93 6.75 -2.22
N PHE A 97 6.74 5.71 -2.10
CA PHE A 97 7.72 5.57 -1.02
C PHE A 97 9.10 5.91 -1.58
N THR A 98 9.79 6.88 -0.99
CA THR A 98 11.12 7.30 -1.41
C THR A 98 12.08 7.24 -0.25
N ALA A 99 13.25 6.65 -0.47
CA ALA A 99 14.28 6.57 0.55
C ALA A 99 15.69 6.62 -0.07
N GLY A 100 16.65 7.12 0.72
CA GLY A 100 18.07 7.05 0.38
C GLY A 100 18.63 5.62 0.53
N GLY A 101 19.87 5.43 0.09
CA GLY A 101 20.55 4.16 0.23
C GLY A 101 20.86 3.79 1.69
N MET A 102 20.75 2.50 2.00
CA MET A 102 21.06 1.90 3.29
C MET A 102 21.63 0.49 3.08
N PRO A 103 22.38 -0.06 4.05
CA PRO A 103 22.84 -1.45 3.99
C PRO A 103 21.68 -2.43 3.81
N SER A 104 21.92 -3.47 3.02
CA SER A 104 20.97 -4.57 2.83
C SER A 104 20.61 -5.20 4.19
N GLY A 105 19.33 -5.52 4.39
CA GLY A 105 18.79 -6.02 5.66
C GLY A 105 18.35 -4.93 6.65
N THR A 106 18.56 -3.65 6.33
CA THR A 106 17.95 -2.54 7.09
C THR A 106 16.43 -2.61 6.97
N ASN A 107 15.70 -2.35 8.07
CA ASN A 107 14.24 -2.36 8.08
C ASN A 107 13.66 -1.06 8.66
N GLY A 108 12.57 -0.58 8.06
CA GLY A 108 11.80 0.57 8.52
C GLY A 108 10.31 0.26 8.63
N PHE A 109 9.63 0.91 9.56
CA PHE A 109 8.21 0.69 9.82
C PHE A 109 7.45 2.01 9.96
N GLY A 110 6.22 2.04 9.46
CA GLY A 110 5.34 3.20 9.55
C GLY A 110 3.88 2.85 9.35
N ARG A 111 3.05 3.87 9.14
CA ARG A 111 1.63 3.70 8.83
C ARG A 111 1.10 4.82 7.95
N LEU A 112 0.16 4.47 7.07
CA LEU A 112 -0.66 5.40 6.30
C LEU A 112 -2.07 5.38 6.90
N VAL A 113 -2.63 6.55 7.17
CA VAL A 113 -3.92 6.70 7.85
C VAL A 113 -4.83 7.62 7.05
N TRP A 114 -6.01 7.11 6.70
CA TRP A 114 -7.12 7.89 6.19
C TRP A 114 -8.07 8.24 7.32
N SER A 115 -8.27 9.53 7.55
CA SER A 115 -9.17 10.03 8.60
C SER A 115 -10.34 10.77 7.96
N GLY A 116 -11.55 10.32 8.26
CA GLY A 116 -12.79 11.06 8.00
C GLY A 116 -13.52 11.37 9.30
N ASP A 117 -14.73 11.91 9.22
CA ASP A 117 -15.48 12.37 10.41
C ASP A 117 -15.89 11.22 11.36
N ARG A 118 -16.03 10.00 10.84
CA ARG A 118 -16.55 8.83 11.59
C ARG A 118 -15.60 7.66 11.67
N HIS A 119 -14.69 7.53 10.69
CA HIS A 119 -13.82 6.37 10.59
C HIS A 119 -12.37 6.80 10.40
N VAL A 120 -11.48 6.02 11.00
CA VAL A 120 -10.04 6.09 10.81
C VAL A 120 -9.60 4.74 10.24
N VAL A 121 -9.00 4.75 9.05
CA VAL A 121 -8.54 3.56 8.36
C VAL A 121 -7.01 3.62 8.28
N ALA A 122 -6.33 2.66 8.91
CA ALA A 122 -4.87 2.61 8.97
C ALA A 122 -4.31 1.39 8.23
N SER A 123 -3.28 1.63 7.43
CA SER A 123 -2.52 0.62 6.69
C SER A 123 -1.07 0.61 7.19
N PRO A 124 -0.57 -0.51 7.76
CA PRO A 124 0.82 -0.65 8.14
C PRO A 124 1.76 -0.59 6.93
N ILE A 125 2.96 -0.03 7.15
CA ILE A 125 4.05 0.02 6.18
C ILE A 125 5.24 -0.73 6.78
N ALA A 126 5.78 -1.69 6.05
CA ALA A 126 7.07 -2.32 6.32
C ALA A 126 7.97 -2.12 5.10
N ALA A 127 9.19 -1.68 5.34
CA ALA A 127 10.18 -1.41 4.30
C ALA A 127 11.49 -2.12 4.62
N THR A 128 12.16 -2.62 3.59
CA THR A 128 13.47 -3.25 3.70
C THR A 128 14.38 -2.81 2.57
N TRP A 129 15.68 -2.77 2.82
CA TRP A 129 16.69 -2.55 1.79
C TRP A 129 17.30 -3.88 1.39
N THR A 130 17.40 -4.13 0.09
CA THR A 130 17.95 -5.36 -0.49
C THR A 130 19.13 -5.08 -1.38
#